data_AF-A0A955A951-F1
#
_entry.id   AF-A0A955A951-F1
#
_cell.length_a   1.000
_cell.length_b   1.000
_cell.length_c   1.000
_cell.angle_alpha   90.00
_cell.angle_beta   90.00
_cell.angle_gamma   90.00
#
_symmetry.space_group_name_H-M   'P 1'
#
loop_
_entity.id
_entity.type
_entity.pdbx_description
1 polymer ?
#
loop_
_entity_poly.entity_id
_entity_poly.type
_entity_poly.pdbx_seq_one_letter_code
_entity_poly.pdbx_strand_id
1 'polypeptide(L)'
;MLIAHWPPDKLSHWRINSGSASAASRLQTFLPSWRIACWLLAVAGFFPTPAWGGLSASDVVVVVNANSLNSRTLANHFVALRQIPAINVVVLEGVPSSEVITVDDFRQKILKPLLEELGRRQLLDHIQCVAYSADFPSAIDISGDLKGIKDRHQVFTPVGSINALTYLYADVLVGDPNYIALHSNFYAR
;
A
#
# COMPACT_ATOMS: atom_id res chain seq x y z
N MET A 1 41.48 20.53 27.16
CA MET A 1 41.87 20.41 28.59
C MET A 1 42.42 21.75 29.02
N LEU A 2 41.61 22.58 29.68
CA LEU A 2 42.02 23.82 30.34
C LEU A 2 41.01 24.07 31.46
N ILE A 3 41.50 23.89 32.68
CA ILE A 3 40.83 24.06 33.96
C ILE A 3 40.97 25.55 34.31
N ALA A 4 39.90 26.17 34.81
CA ALA A 4 40.01 27.38 35.61
C ALA A 4 39.06 27.25 36.80
N HIS A 5 39.68 26.98 37.94
CA HIS A 5 39.15 26.89 39.29
C HIS A 5 39.34 28.25 39.97
N TRP A 6 38.30 28.82 40.59
CA TRP A 6 38.47 29.95 41.51
C TRP A 6 37.47 29.90 42.69
N PRO A 7 37.88 30.25 43.94
CA PRO A 7 37.30 29.80 45.20
C PRO A 7 36.28 30.78 45.85
N PRO A 8 35.72 30.42 47.03
CA PRO A 8 34.43 30.90 47.53
C PRO A 8 34.51 31.72 48.83
N ASP A 9 34.44 33.05 48.78
CA ASP A 9 34.55 33.83 50.03
C ASP A 9 34.32 35.34 49.86
N LYS A 10 33.05 35.78 49.69
CA LYS A 10 32.57 37.10 50.15
C LYS A 10 31.09 37.07 50.54
N LEU A 11 30.82 36.55 51.73
CA LEU A 11 29.62 36.87 52.51
C LEU A 11 30.04 37.85 53.60
N SER A 12 29.38 39.02 53.72
CA SER A 12 29.15 39.77 55.00
C SER A 12 29.13 41.30 54.88
N HIS A 13 28.20 41.89 54.15
CA HIS A 13 27.85 43.32 54.27
C HIS A 13 26.65 43.50 53.35
N TRP A 14 25.45 43.88 53.77
CA TRP A 14 25.01 44.74 54.85
C TRP A 14 23.48 44.57 54.90
N ARG A 15 22.90 44.38 56.08
CA ARG A 15 21.46 44.25 56.28
C ARG A 15 20.98 45.57 56.89
N ILE A 16 20.22 46.37 56.13
CA ILE A 16 19.47 47.52 56.67
C ILE A 16 17.99 47.20 56.49
N ASN A 17 17.27 47.28 57.61
CA ASN A 17 15.87 46.94 57.76
C ASN A 17 15.18 48.18 58.35
N SER A 18 14.24 48.81 57.63
CA SER A 18 13.22 49.65 58.26
C SER A 18 12.06 50.00 57.31
N GLY A 19 10.87 49.51 57.65
CA GLY A 19 9.70 50.39 57.79
C GLY A 19 8.70 50.52 56.64
N SER A 20 7.68 49.65 56.69
CA SER A 20 6.25 49.90 56.46
C SER A 20 5.74 50.58 55.18
N ALA A 21 5.10 49.79 54.31
CA ALA A 21 3.78 50.11 53.77
C ALA A 21 3.03 48.81 53.39
N SER A 22 1.77 48.79 53.78
CA SER A 22 0.80 47.70 53.68
C SER A 22 0.47 47.29 52.24
N ALA A 23 0.40 45.98 51.97
CA ALA A 23 -0.71 45.33 51.26
C ALA A 23 -0.34 43.87 50.96
N ALA A 24 -0.64 42.98 51.89
CA ALA A 24 -0.78 41.57 51.59
C ALA A 24 -2.03 41.38 50.72
N SER A 25 -1.86 40.99 49.46
CA SER A 25 -2.72 39.93 48.92
C SER A 25 -1.93 39.13 47.90
N ARG A 26 -1.61 37.91 48.32
CA ARG A 26 -1.08 36.85 47.48
C ARG A 26 -2.10 36.58 46.37
N LEU A 27 -1.84 37.03 45.15
CA LEU A 27 -2.38 36.34 43.98
C LEU A 27 -1.50 35.12 43.73
N GLN A 28 -1.67 34.11 44.58
CA GLN A 28 -1.43 32.73 44.17
C GLN A 28 -2.46 32.49 43.05
N THR A 29 -2.05 32.71 41.80
CA THR A 29 -2.77 32.18 40.65
C THR A 29 -2.59 30.67 40.71
N PHE A 30 -3.41 30.01 41.52
CA PHE A 30 -3.73 28.62 41.38
C PHE A 30 -4.29 28.47 39.97
N LEU A 31 -3.43 28.08 39.03
CA LEU A 31 -3.90 27.54 37.76
C LEU A 31 -4.77 26.36 38.15
N PRO A 32 -6.09 26.43 37.89
CA PRO A 32 -7.01 25.44 38.42
C PRO A 32 -6.63 24.09 37.81
N SER A 33 -6.46 23.08 38.67
CA SER A 33 -5.90 21.76 38.37
C SER A 33 -6.52 21.07 37.14
N TRP A 34 -7.74 21.45 36.77
CA TRP A 34 -8.41 20.99 35.56
C TRP A 34 -7.70 21.41 34.25
N ARG A 35 -7.02 22.56 34.19
CA ARG A 35 -6.32 23.01 32.95
C ARG A 35 -5.07 22.17 32.67
N ILE A 36 -4.39 21.74 33.73
CA ILE A 36 -3.24 20.81 33.62
C ILE A 36 -3.76 19.40 33.30
N ALA A 37 -4.87 18.98 33.92
CA ALA A 37 -5.51 17.70 33.60
C ALA A 37 -5.97 17.62 32.13
N CYS A 38 -6.53 18.70 31.57
CA CYS A 38 -6.90 18.77 30.16
C CYS A 38 -5.67 18.71 29.23
N TRP A 39 -4.55 19.33 29.60
CA TRP A 39 -3.30 19.23 28.84
C TRP A 39 -2.70 17.81 28.88
N LEU A 40 -2.74 17.14 30.04
CA LEU A 40 -2.27 15.75 30.17
C LEU A 40 -3.16 14.75 29.41
N LEU A 41 -4.48 14.97 29.38
CA LEU A 41 -5.41 14.17 28.57
C LEU A 41 -5.22 14.36 27.06
N ALA A 42 -4.90 15.58 26.61
CA ALA A 42 -4.63 15.85 25.20
C ALA A 42 -3.31 15.23 24.71
N VAL A 43 -2.27 15.19 25.55
CA VAL A 43 -0.99 14.55 25.21
C VAL A 43 -1.10 13.01 25.22
N ALA A 44 -1.93 12.43 26.10
CA ALA A 44 -2.17 10.99 26.16
C ALA A 44 -2.96 10.44 24.95
N GLY A 45 -3.68 11.29 24.20
CA GLY A 45 -4.38 10.92 22.97
C GLY A 45 -3.52 10.92 21.71
N PHE A 46 -2.28 11.43 21.78
CA PHE A 46 -1.37 11.51 20.64
C PHE A 46 -0.40 10.32 20.60
N PHE A 47 -0.92 9.11 20.74
CA PHE A 47 -0.18 7.92 20.32
C PHE A 47 -0.56 7.61 18.87
N PRO A 48 0.34 7.80 17.89
CA PRO A 48 0.07 7.38 16.53
C PRO A 48 -0.14 5.87 16.53
N THR A 49 -1.38 5.42 16.40
CA THR A 49 -1.66 4.01 16.12
C THR A 49 -1.05 3.69 14.76
N PRO A 50 -0.23 2.64 14.62
CA PRO A 50 0.25 2.24 13.31
C PRO A 50 -0.98 1.93 12.45
N ALA A 51 -1.18 2.69 11.37
CA ALA A 51 -2.20 2.39 10.40
C ALA A 51 -1.81 1.07 9.72
N TRP A 52 -2.41 -0.03 10.15
CA TRP A 52 -2.29 -1.33 9.49
C TRP A 52 -3.18 -1.31 8.24
N GLY A 53 -2.69 -0.66 7.19
CA GLY A 53 -3.31 -0.62 5.87
C GLY A 53 -2.57 -1.50 4.85
N GLY A 54 -2.02 -2.64 5.27
CA GLY A 54 -1.24 -3.53 4.41
C GLY A 54 -2.01 -4.78 3.99
N LEU A 55 -1.79 -5.24 2.75
CA LEU A 55 -2.21 -6.57 2.30
C LEU A 55 -1.50 -7.64 3.13
N SER A 56 -2.27 -8.60 3.65
CA SER A 56 -1.73 -9.79 4.31
C SER A 56 -1.25 -10.81 3.27
N ALA A 57 -0.37 -11.73 3.68
CA ALA A 57 0.05 -12.86 2.85
C ALA A 57 -1.13 -13.71 2.34
N SER A 58 -2.22 -13.74 3.11
CA SER A 58 -3.48 -14.42 2.75
C SER A 58 -4.25 -13.76 1.62
N ASP A 59 -4.02 -12.46 1.38
CA ASP A 59 -4.82 -11.66 0.43
C ASP A 59 -4.17 -11.60 -0.96
N VAL A 60 -2.98 -12.19 -1.08
CA VAL A 60 -2.15 -12.19 -2.29
C VAL A 60 -2.10 -13.59 -2.88
N VAL A 61 -2.39 -13.70 -4.18
CA VAL A 61 -2.14 -14.88 -4.99
C VAL A 61 -0.87 -14.68 -5.80
N VAL A 62 -0.03 -15.71 -5.84
CA VAL A 62 1.17 -15.74 -6.68
C VAL A 62 0.94 -16.65 -7.86
N VAL A 63 1.03 -16.10 -9.06
CA VAL A 63 0.85 -16.83 -10.32
C VAL A 63 2.21 -17.17 -10.91
N VAL A 64 2.43 -18.45 -11.16
CA VAL A 64 3.72 -19.01 -11.58
C VAL A 64 3.58 -19.64 -12.95
N ASN A 65 4.51 -19.33 -13.86
CA ASN A 65 4.57 -19.98 -15.16
C ASN A 65 5.26 -21.34 -14.99
N ALA A 66 4.53 -22.43 -15.23
CA ALA A 66 5.03 -23.79 -15.09
C ALA A 66 6.23 -24.10 -16.00
N ASN A 67 6.23 -23.49 -17.20
CA ASN A 67 7.21 -23.75 -18.25
C ASN A 67 8.54 -23.01 -18.02
N SER A 68 8.61 -22.09 -17.06
CA SER A 68 9.81 -21.29 -16.79
C SER A 68 10.48 -21.65 -15.46
N LEU A 69 11.77 -21.98 -15.54
CA LEU A 69 12.62 -22.15 -14.37
C LEU A 69 12.79 -20.85 -13.58
N ASN A 70 12.94 -19.71 -14.28
CA ASN A 70 13.10 -18.40 -13.65
C ASN A 70 11.84 -18.02 -12.87
N SER A 71 10.66 -18.24 -13.47
CA SER A 71 9.36 -17.98 -12.85
C SER A 71 9.18 -18.81 -11.57
N ARG A 72 9.49 -20.10 -11.61
CA ARG A 72 9.40 -20.99 -10.43
C ARG A 72 10.40 -20.60 -9.34
N THR A 73 11.63 -20.27 -9.73
CA THR A 73 12.68 -19.88 -8.77
C THR A 73 12.31 -18.58 -8.07
N LEU A 74 11.92 -17.55 -8.83
CA LEU A 74 11.52 -16.25 -8.27
C LEU A 74 10.28 -16.39 -7.38
N ALA A 75 9.29 -17.16 -7.81
CA ALA A 75 8.07 -17.40 -7.03
C ALA A 75 8.39 -18.11 -5.70
N ASN A 76 9.24 -19.13 -5.71
CA ASN A 76 9.63 -19.83 -4.48
C ASN A 76 10.29 -18.89 -3.46
N HIS A 77 11.20 -18.02 -3.92
CA HIS A 77 11.82 -17.02 -3.05
C HIS A 77 10.81 -16.00 -2.53
N PHE A 78 9.91 -15.51 -3.39
CA PHE A 78 8.89 -14.55 -3.00
C PHE A 78 7.91 -15.13 -1.97
N VAL A 79 7.43 -16.36 -2.19
CA VAL A 79 6.55 -17.10 -1.28
C VAL A 79 7.21 -17.30 0.09
N ALA A 80 8.49 -17.68 0.11
CA ALA A 80 9.23 -17.86 1.36
C ALA A 80 9.42 -16.53 2.12
N LEU A 81 9.73 -15.43 1.43
CA LEU A 81 9.94 -14.13 2.07
C LEU A 81 8.65 -13.52 2.62
N ARG A 82 7.54 -13.68 1.91
CA ARG A 82 6.23 -13.10 2.27
C ARG A 82 5.33 -14.05 3.05
N GLN A 83 5.77 -15.29 3.29
CA GLN A 83 5.00 -16.33 3.97
C GLN A 83 3.62 -16.56 3.31
N ILE A 84 3.60 -16.58 1.96
CA ILE A 84 2.36 -16.78 1.20
C ILE A 84 1.86 -18.22 1.44
N PRO A 85 0.57 -18.41 1.80
CA PRO A 85 0.00 -19.74 1.96
C PRO A 85 0.10 -20.56 0.67
N ALA A 86 0.39 -21.86 0.78
CA ALA A 86 0.53 -22.74 -0.40
C ALA A 86 -0.73 -22.77 -1.28
N ILE A 87 -1.92 -22.62 -0.67
CA ILE A 87 -3.20 -22.56 -1.40
C ILE A 87 -3.28 -21.34 -2.34
N ASN A 88 -2.58 -20.25 -2.03
CA ASN A 88 -2.54 -19.02 -2.82
C ASN A 88 -1.51 -19.06 -3.96
N VAL A 89 -0.77 -20.16 -4.11
CA VAL A 89 0.19 -20.33 -5.20
C VAL A 89 -0.49 -21.06 -6.36
N VAL A 90 -0.70 -20.36 -7.46
CA VAL A 90 -1.35 -20.89 -8.68
C VAL A 90 -0.28 -21.07 -9.75
N VAL A 91 -0.19 -22.29 -10.28
CA VAL A 91 0.76 -22.63 -11.34
C VAL A 91 -0.02 -22.76 -12.63
N LEU A 92 0.30 -21.94 -13.63
CA LEU A 92 -0.34 -21.93 -14.94
C LEU A 92 0.58 -22.59 -15.97
N GLU A 93 -0.02 -23.44 -16.80
CA GLU A 93 0.62 -24.06 -17.96
C GLU A 93 0.22 -23.34 -19.25
N GLY A 94 1.04 -23.47 -20.30
CA GLY A 94 0.70 -22.92 -21.62
C GLY A 94 0.74 -21.40 -21.73
N VAL A 95 1.39 -20.71 -20.79
CA VAL A 95 1.59 -19.25 -20.85
C VAL A 95 2.47 -18.91 -22.06
N PRO A 96 2.05 -17.96 -22.93
CA PRO A 96 2.88 -17.52 -24.06
C PRO A 96 4.21 -16.93 -23.59
N SER A 97 5.30 -17.23 -24.30
CA SER A 97 6.65 -16.73 -23.98
C SER A 97 6.98 -15.36 -24.59
N SER A 98 6.01 -14.72 -25.27
CA SER A 98 6.20 -13.41 -25.90
C SER A 98 5.97 -12.29 -24.89
N GLU A 99 6.72 -11.20 -24.99
CA GLU A 99 6.50 -9.99 -24.17
C GLU A 99 5.16 -9.31 -24.47
N VAL A 100 4.74 -9.39 -25.73
CA VAL A 100 3.47 -8.85 -26.23
C VAL A 100 2.58 -9.98 -26.71
N ILE A 101 1.32 -10.01 -26.24
CA ILE A 101 0.30 -10.96 -26.70
C ILE A 101 -1.01 -10.27 -27.04
N THR A 102 -1.90 -10.97 -27.73
CA THR A 102 -3.24 -10.45 -28.01
C THR A 102 -4.15 -10.53 -26.78
N VAL A 103 -5.17 -9.66 -26.73
CA VAL A 103 -6.19 -9.71 -25.66
C VAL A 103 -6.94 -11.05 -25.62
N ASP A 104 -7.13 -11.71 -26.76
CA ASP A 104 -7.77 -13.03 -26.81
C ASP A 104 -6.87 -14.13 -26.25
N ASP A 105 -5.57 -14.10 -26.55
CA ASP A 105 -4.60 -14.99 -25.92
C ASP A 105 -4.55 -14.77 -24.40
N PHE A 106 -4.60 -13.52 -23.96
CA PHE A 106 -4.63 -13.18 -22.53
C PHE A 106 -5.86 -13.78 -21.84
N ARG A 107 -7.06 -13.61 -22.43
CA ARG A 107 -8.30 -14.18 -21.90
C ARG A 107 -8.24 -15.69 -21.76
N GLN A 108 -7.82 -16.38 -22.82
CA GLN A 108 -7.94 -17.84 -22.91
C GLN A 108 -6.80 -18.57 -22.20
N LYS A 109 -5.58 -18.04 -22.24
CA LYS A 109 -4.39 -18.74 -21.73
C LYS A 109 -3.96 -18.30 -20.33
N ILE A 110 -4.40 -17.12 -19.88
CA ILE A 110 -3.99 -16.58 -18.57
C ILE A 110 -5.21 -16.31 -17.70
N LEU A 111 -6.13 -15.45 -18.14
CA LEU A 111 -7.19 -14.94 -17.26
C LEU A 111 -8.22 -16.00 -16.88
N LYS A 112 -8.77 -16.75 -17.85
CA LYS A 112 -9.74 -17.81 -17.56
C LYS A 112 -9.13 -18.94 -16.71
N PRO A 113 -7.98 -19.54 -17.06
CA PRO A 113 -7.38 -20.57 -16.22
C PRO A 113 -7.07 -20.09 -14.79
N LEU A 114 -6.64 -18.83 -14.65
CA LEU A 114 -6.42 -18.22 -13.34
C LEU A 114 -7.71 -18.16 -12.53
N LEU A 115 -8.79 -17.61 -13.10
CA LEU A 115 -10.07 -17.47 -12.40
C LEU A 115 -10.72 -18.83 -12.09
N GLU A 116 -10.55 -19.82 -12.96
CA GLU A 116 -10.98 -21.20 -12.72
C GLU A 116 -10.24 -21.81 -11.52
N GLU A 117 -8.91 -21.65 -11.44
CA GLU A 117 -8.14 -22.13 -10.30
C GLU A 117 -8.50 -21.39 -8.99
N LEU A 118 -8.74 -20.09 -9.06
CA LEU A 118 -9.20 -19.32 -7.90
C LEU A 118 -10.60 -19.73 -7.45
N GLY A 119 -11.52 -19.97 -8.38
CA GLY A 119 -12.86 -20.46 -8.10
C GLY A 119 -12.86 -21.86 -7.50
N ARG A 120 -12.05 -22.77 -8.06
CA ARG A 120 -11.87 -24.14 -7.55
C ARG A 120 -11.36 -24.16 -6.11
N ARG A 121 -10.55 -23.18 -5.74
CA ARG A 121 -9.96 -23.02 -4.39
C ARG A 121 -10.79 -22.14 -3.46
N GLN A 122 -11.93 -21.61 -3.92
CA GLN A 122 -12.79 -20.69 -3.18
C GLN A 122 -12.06 -19.42 -2.70
N LEU A 123 -11.14 -18.91 -3.52
CA LEU A 123 -10.30 -17.75 -3.20
C LEU A 123 -10.83 -16.43 -3.77
N LEU A 124 -11.76 -16.47 -4.73
CA LEU A 124 -12.21 -15.27 -5.47
C LEU A 124 -12.72 -14.13 -4.55
N ASP A 125 -13.39 -14.45 -3.46
CA ASP A 125 -13.98 -13.46 -2.54
C ASP A 125 -12.98 -12.89 -1.51
N HIS A 126 -11.80 -13.50 -1.39
CA HIS A 126 -10.82 -13.15 -0.35
C HIS A 126 -9.56 -12.47 -0.91
N ILE A 127 -9.23 -12.72 -2.17
CA ILE A 127 -8.00 -12.22 -2.77
C ILE A 127 -8.17 -10.79 -3.24
N GLN A 128 -7.20 -9.95 -2.89
CA GLN A 128 -7.15 -8.54 -3.25
C GLN A 128 -6.05 -8.23 -4.26
N CYS A 129 -5.04 -9.12 -4.39
CA CYS A 129 -3.90 -8.89 -5.26
C CYS A 129 -3.46 -10.17 -5.98
N VAL A 130 -3.20 -10.04 -7.28
CA VAL A 130 -2.61 -11.07 -8.13
C VAL A 130 -1.19 -10.64 -8.47
N ALA A 131 -0.20 -11.40 -8.02
CA ALA A 131 1.20 -11.18 -8.30
C ALA A 131 1.71 -12.18 -9.34
N TYR A 132 2.04 -11.69 -10.53
CA TYR A 132 2.68 -12.49 -11.57
C TYR A 132 4.18 -12.64 -11.30
N SER A 133 4.69 -13.86 -11.44
CA SER A 133 6.13 -14.13 -11.41
C SER A 133 6.81 -13.73 -12.73
N ALA A 134 8.07 -14.11 -12.92
CA ALA A 134 8.80 -13.87 -14.16
C ALA A 134 8.20 -14.65 -15.35
N ASP A 135 8.56 -14.23 -16.56
CA ASP A 135 8.19 -14.84 -17.84
C ASP A 135 6.67 -14.89 -18.10
N PHE A 136 5.99 -13.81 -17.71
CA PHE A 136 4.64 -13.49 -18.16
C PHE A 136 4.69 -12.31 -19.14
N PRO A 137 3.79 -12.26 -20.13
CA PRO A 137 3.65 -11.10 -21.01
C PRO A 137 3.27 -9.87 -20.18
N SER A 138 3.99 -8.76 -20.40
CA SER A 138 3.75 -7.51 -19.68
C SER A 138 2.81 -6.58 -20.45
N ALA A 139 2.82 -6.69 -21.78
CA ALA A 139 2.07 -5.87 -22.71
C ALA A 139 1.01 -6.70 -23.45
N ILE A 140 -0.22 -6.23 -23.45
CA ILE A 140 -1.35 -6.90 -24.09
C ILE A 140 -1.92 -5.98 -25.16
N ASP A 141 -1.92 -6.45 -26.41
CA ASP A 141 -2.52 -5.74 -27.53
C ASP A 141 -4.05 -5.89 -27.48
N ILE A 142 -4.71 -4.77 -27.17
CA ILE A 142 -6.17 -4.63 -27.09
C ILE A 142 -6.78 -4.12 -28.39
N SER A 143 -5.99 -3.96 -29.46
CA SER A 143 -6.47 -3.50 -30.77
C SER A 143 -7.68 -4.29 -31.27
N GLY A 144 -7.79 -5.58 -30.92
CA GLY A 144 -8.92 -6.45 -31.25
C GLY A 144 -10.26 -5.92 -30.77
N ASP A 145 -10.38 -5.60 -29.49
CA ASP A 145 -11.61 -5.11 -28.87
C ASP A 145 -11.95 -3.68 -29.30
N LEU A 146 -10.90 -2.90 -29.57
CA LEU A 146 -11.09 -1.49 -29.88
C LEU A 146 -11.69 -1.24 -31.27
N LYS A 147 -11.70 -2.22 -32.19
CA LYS A 147 -12.14 -2.05 -33.60
C LYS A 147 -13.54 -1.43 -33.74
N GLY A 148 -14.41 -1.58 -32.76
CA GLY A 148 -15.77 -1.01 -32.76
C GLY A 148 -15.89 0.44 -32.27
N ILE A 149 -14.86 1.00 -31.65
CA ILE A 149 -14.91 2.33 -31.02
C ILE A 149 -14.43 3.39 -32.02
N LYS A 150 -15.37 4.22 -32.49
CA LYS A 150 -15.10 5.31 -33.44
C LYS A 150 -14.49 6.55 -32.78
N ASP A 151 -14.74 6.78 -31.50
CA ASP A 151 -14.37 8.02 -30.81
C ASP A 151 -13.33 7.75 -29.72
N ARG A 152 -12.10 7.47 -30.16
CA ARG A 152 -10.97 7.24 -29.24
C ARG A 152 -10.28 8.56 -28.97
N HIS A 153 -10.14 8.92 -27.69
CA HIS A 153 -9.29 10.02 -27.29
C HIS A 153 -7.84 9.74 -27.71
N GLN A 154 -7.12 10.75 -28.22
CA GLN A 154 -5.76 10.62 -28.76
C GLN A 154 -4.72 10.05 -27.77
N VAL A 155 -5.07 9.99 -26.48
CA VAL A 155 -4.21 9.52 -25.38
C VAL A 155 -4.27 7.99 -25.21
N PHE A 156 -5.27 7.31 -25.77
CA PHE A 156 -5.41 5.86 -25.62
C PHE A 156 -4.47 5.08 -26.55
N THR A 157 -3.56 4.32 -25.98
CA THR A 157 -2.72 3.37 -26.69
C THR A 157 -3.43 2.03 -26.87
N PRO A 158 -3.20 1.32 -27.99
CA PRO A 158 -3.76 -0.01 -28.22
C PRO A 158 -3.11 -1.12 -27.39
N VAL A 159 -2.26 -0.77 -26.42
CA VAL A 159 -1.53 -1.71 -25.57
C VAL A 159 -1.87 -1.41 -24.12
N GLY A 160 -2.29 -2.44 -23.38
CA GLY A 160 -2.55 -2.40 -21.95
C GLY A 160 -1.53 -3.24 -21.17
N SER A 161 -1.41 -2.97 -19.87
CA SER A 161 -0.62 -3.82 -18.97
C SER A 161 -1.41 -5.03 -18.51
N ILE A 162 -0.75 -6.18 -18.36
CA ILE A 162 -1.34 -7.39 -17.77
C ILE A 162 -2.01 -7.12 -16.41
N ASN A 163 -1.39 -6.31 -15.55
CA ASN A 163 -1.95 -6.00 -14.23
C ASN A 163 -3.23 -5.16 -14.31
N ALA A 164 -3.26 -4.18 -15.23
CA ALA A 164 -4.43 -3.33 -15.42
C ALA A 164 -5.62 -4.14 -15.96
N LEU A 165 -5.38 -5.03 -16.93
CA LEU A 165 -6.41 -5.89 -17.48
C LEU A 165 -6.89 -6.96 -16.49
N THR A 166 -6.01 -7.40 -15.60
CA THR A 166 -6.37 -8.32 -14.49
C THR A 166 -7.23 -7.61 -13.45
N TYR A 167 -6.93 -6.34 -13.13
CA TYR A 167 -7.78 -5.55 -12.23
C TYR A 167 -9.19 -5.35 -12.80
N LEU A 168 -9.30 -5.10 -14.10
CA LEU A 168 -10.57 -4.90 -14.82
C LEU A 168 -11.11 -6.21 -15.44
N TYR A 169 -10.83 -7.36 -14.83
CA TYR A 169 -11.09 -8.66 -15.44
C TYR A 169 -12.55 -8.88 -15.87
N ALA A 170 -13.52 -8.31 -15.16
CA ALA A 170 -14.94 -8.49 -15.45
C ALA A 170 -15.30 -7.99 -16.86
N ASP A 171 -14.92 -6.76 -17.18
CA ASP A 171 -15.16 -6.15 -18.49
C ASP A 171 -14.29 -6.81 -19.57
N VAL A 172 -13.04 -7.15 -19.23
CA VAL A 172 -12.11 -7.82 -20.15
C VAL A 172 -12.62 -9.20 -20.54
N LEU A 173 -13.21 -9.98 -19.63
CA LEU A 173 -13.80 -11.29 -19.92
C LEU A 173 -14.99 -11.20 -20.86
N VAL A 174 -15.85 -10.21 -20.67
CA VAL A 174 -17.02 -9.97 -21.52
C VAL A 174 -16.59 -9.42 -22.90
N GLY A 175 -15.42 -8.79 -22.97
CA GLY A 175 -14.96 -8.08 -24.16
C GLY A 175 -15.64 -6.72 -24.32
N ASP A 176 -16.14 -6.16 -23.22
CA ASP A 176 -16.68 -4.80 -23.21
C ASP A 176 -15.51 -3.80 -23.22
N PRO A 177 -15.37 -2.92 -24.23
CA PRO A 177 -14.30 -1.95 -24.26
C PRO A 177 -14.34 -0.89 -23.15
N ASN A 178 -15.39 -0.85 -22.32
CA ASN A 178 -15.51 0.09 -21.19
C ASN A 178 -14.33 0.03 -20.20
N TYR A 179 -13.56 -1.07 -20.15
CA TYR A 179 -12.36 -1.15 -19.31
C TYR A 179 -11.29 -0.08 -19.64
N ILE A 180 -11.29 0.47 -20.86
CA ILE A 180 -10.35 1.54 -21.23
C ILE A 180 -10.78 2.93 -20.76
N ALA A 181 -12.02 3.10 -20.30
CA ALA A 181 -12.55 4.40 -19.97
C ALA A 181 -11.81 5.03 -18.79
N LEU A 182 -11.65 6.36 -18.78
CA LEU A 182 -10.94 7.06 -17.68
C LEU A 182 -11.62 6.86 -16.30
N HIS A 183 -12.87 6.44 -16.29
CA HIS A 183 -13.66 6.19 -15.08
C HIS A 183 -13.77 4.71 -14.71
N SER A 184 -13.15 3.79 -15.48
CA SER A 184 -13.19 2.35 -15.20
C SER A 184 -12.38 1.99 -13.95
N ASN A 185 -11.30 2.71 -13.70
CA ASN A 185 -10.44 2.49 -12.56
C ASN A 185 -10.93 3.26 -11.32
N PHE A 186 -11.69 2.58 -10.46
CA PHE A 186 -12.19 3.16 -9.21
C PHE A 186 -11.11 3.44 -8.17
N TYR A 187 -9.88 2.94 -8.34
CA TYR A 187 -8.77 3.26 -7.45
C TYR A 187 -8.32 4.72 -7.57
N ALA A 188 -8.41 5.32 -8.75
CA ALA A 188 -7.91 6.66 -9.03
C ALA A 188 -8.97 7.78 -8.84
N ARG A 189 -10.07 7.48 -8.14
CA ARG A 189 -11.22 8.38 -7.95
C ARG A 189 -11.07 9.33 -6.78
#